data_AF-A0A7W8NNN4-F1
#
_entry.id   AF-A0A7W8NNN4-F1
#
_cell.length_a   1.000
_cell.length_b   1.000
_cell.length_c   1.000
_cell.angle_alpha   90.00
_cell.angle_beta   90.00
_cell.angle_gamma   90.00
#
_symmetry.space_group_name_H-M   'P 1'
#
loop_
_entity.id
_entity.type
_entity.pdbx_description
1 polymer ?
#
loop_
_entity_poly.entity_id
_entity_poly.type
_entity_poly.pdbx_seq_one_letter_code
_entity_poly.pdbx_strand_id
1 'polypeptide(L)'
;MTLRRAPLLTLLLALGTMPAQARVRLGDALPAHPWVSPGREVIVVYSHDCGDLGELWRAILDSGLPVRAVNAEDIPAPAPSGVNVWRGADATTFARSLRVGTYPAVILAQGGRILNAWEGTFRGDLGLADLDGPATP
;
A
#
# COMPACT_ATOMS: atom_id res chain seq x y z
N MET A 1 -46.31 17.76 1.65
CA MET A 1 -45.19 17.04 2.30
C MET A 1 -44.26 16.54 1.22
N THR A 2 -43.01 16.96 1.28
CA THR A 2 -42.02 16.98 0.20
C THR A 2 -41.34 15.62 0.04
N LEU A 3 -41.50 14.94 -1.10
CA LEU A 3 -40.62 13.82 -1.47
C LEU A 3 -39.28 14.38 -1.96
N ARG A 4 -38.27 14.43 -1.08
CA ARG A 4 -36.86 14.58 -1.49
C ARG A 4 -36.36 13.22 -1.99
N ARG A 5 -36.46 12.99 -3.29
CA ARG A 5 -35.83 11.83 -3.96
C ARG A 5 -34.35 12.14 -4.22
N ALA A 6 -33.54 11.41 -3.45
CA ALA A 6 -32.21 10.87 -3.75
C ALA A 6 -31.09 11.81 -4.28
N PRO A 7 -30.18 12.28 -3.40
CA PRO A 7 -28.92 12.96 -3.76
C PRO A 7 -27.80 11.98 -4.23
N LEU A 8 -28.13 10.71 -4.47
CA LEU A 8 -27.17 9.65 -4.83
C LEU A 8 -26.58 9.85 -6.24
N LEU A 9 -27.36 10.36 -7.19
CA LEU A 9 -26.86 10.62 -8.54
C LEU A 9 -25.80 11.73 -8.54
N THR A 10 -26.02 12.78 -7.74
CA THR A 10 -25.06 13.90 -7.57
C THR A 10 -23.81 13.45 -6.83
N LEU A 11 -23.92 12.51 -5.89
CA LEU A 11 -22.78 11.91 -5.20
C LEU A 11 -21.93 11.04 -6.15
N LEU A 12 -22.57 10.23 -7.00
CA LEU A 12 -21.89 9.41 -8.02
C LEU A 12 -21.21 10.26 -9.10
N LEU A 13 -21.79 11.42 -9.45
CA LEU A 13 -21.18 12.40 -10.37
C LEU A 13 -20.05 13.22 -9.70
N ALA A 14 -20.13 13.48 -8.39
CA ALA A 14 -19.05 14.11 -7.62
C ALA A 14 -17.86 13.16 -7.37
N LEU A 15 -18.10 11.85 -7.36
CA LEU A 15 -17.06 10.80 -7.44
C LEU A 15 -16.41 10.71 -8.84
N GLY A 16 -16.85 11.51 -9.81
CA GLY A 16 -16.20 11.73 -11.09
C GLY A 16 -14.93 12.58 -10.98
N THR A 17 -14.01 12.25 -10.07
CA THR A 17 -12.72 12.92 -9.94
C THR A 17 -11.56 11.93 -10.10
N MET A 18 -11.02 11.98 -11.32
CA MET A 18 -9.75 11.42 -11.78
C MET A 18 -9.69 9.89 -11.84
N PRO A 19 -9.31 9.28 -12.99
CA PRO A 19 -8.76 7.94 -12.92
C PRO A 19 -7.48 8.07 -12.11
N ALA A 20 -7.52 7.70 -10.82
CA ALA A 20 -6.34 7.14 -10.22
C ALA A 20 -5.95 6.02 -11.17
N GLN A 21 -4.87 6.19 -11.91
CA GLN A 21 -4.26 5.10 -12.66
C GLN A 21 -3.73 4.14 -11.60
N ALA A 22 -4.62 3.43 -10.92
CA ALA A 22 -4.28 2.29 -10.09
C ALA A 22 -3.79 1.23 -11.06
N ARG A 23 -2.51 1.34 -11.41
CA ARG A 23 -1.80 0.40 -12.28
C ARG A 23 -1.61 -0.92 -11.53
N VAL A 24 -1.57 -0.86 -10.20
CA VAL A 24 -1.65 -2.01 -9.32
C VAL A 24 -3.07 -2.58 -9.40
N ARG A 25 -3.17 -3.84 -9.81
CA ARG A 25 -4.45 -4.55 -9.96
C ARG A 25 -4.79 -5.27 -8.67
N LEU A 26 -5.95 -4.96 -8.10
CA LEU A 26 -6.45 -5.64 -6.91
C LEU A 26 -6.84 -7.09 -7.26
N GLY A 27 -6.56 -8.03 -6.36
CA GLY A 27 -6.78 -9.47 -6.54
C GLY A 27 -5.67 -10.20 -7.30
N ASP A 28 -4.80 -9.47 -8.01
CA ASP A 28 -3.64 -10.06 -8.67
C ASP A 28 -2.68 -10.68 -7.65
N ALA A 29 -1.97 -11.72 -8.09
CA ALA A 29 -0.90 -12.29 -7.31
C ALA A 29 0.25 -11.28 -7.16
N LEU A 30 0.89 -11.27 -5.99
CA LEU A 30 2.15 -10.58 -5.80
C LEU A 30 3.18 -11.14 -6.81
N PRO A 31 4.02 -10.29 -7.40
CA PRO A 31 5.14 -10.76 -8.22
C PRO A 31 6.07 -11.68 -7.43
N ALA A 32 6.92 -12.44 -8.12
CA ALA A 32 7.87 -13.35 -7.48
C ALA A 32 8.74 -12.64 -6.44
N HIS A 33 8.84 -13.22 -5.24
CA HIS A 33 9.52 -12.65 -4.07
C HIS A 33 10.11 -13.76 -3.18
N PRO A 34 11.14 -13.46 -2.36
CA PRO A 34 11.89 -14.48 -1.62
C PRO A 34 11.29 -14.87 -0.26
N TRP A 35 10.19 -14.22 0.17
CA TRP A 35 9.54 -14.54 1.44
C TRP A 35 8.30 -15.39 1.24
N VAL A 36 7.86 -16.04 2.32
CA VAL A 36 6.58 -16.72 2.38
C VAL A 36 5.54 -15.73 2.92
N SER A 37 4.45 -15.52 2.19
CA SER A 37 3.34 -14.66 2.63
C SER A 37 2.61 -15.29 3.83
N PRO A 38 2.68 -14.68 5.04
CA PRO A 38 2.25 -15.31 6.28
C PRO A 38 0.73 -15.20 6.57
N GLY A 39 -0.08 -14.76 5.60
CA GLY A 39 -1.45 -14.30 5.83
C GLY A 39 -1.59 -12.88 5.32
N ARG A 40 -1.99 -11.93 6.17
CA ARG A 40 -1.97 -10.49 5.87
C ARG A 40 -0.59 -9.91 6.10
N GLU A 41 -0.11 -9.08 5.18
CA GLU A 41 1.17 -8.37 5.29
C GLU A 41 1.11 -7.00 4.59
N VAL A 42 1.97 -6.08 5.03
CA VAL A 42 2.16 -4.77 4.42
C VAL A 42 3.50 -4.75 3.71
N ILE A 43 3.48 -4.39 2.43
CA ILE A 43 4.68 -4.26 1.60
C ILE A 43 4.86 -2.79 1.27
N VAL A 44 5.98 -2.22 1.68
CA VAL A 44 6.35 -0.83 1.41
C VAL A 44 7.40 -0.82 0.32
N VAL A 45 7.03 -0.30 -0.85
CA VAL A 45 7.93 -0.13 -1.98
C VAL A 45 8.34 1.33 -2.04
N TYR A 46 9.64 1.59 -1.97
CA TYR A 46 10.17 2.95 -1.90
C TYR A 46 11.48 3.07 -2.65
N SER A 47 11.84 4.30 -2.99
CA SER A 47 13.12 4.66 -3.57
C SER A 47 13.87 5.65 -2.68
N HIS A 48 15.09 5.97 -3.07
CA HIS A 48 15.93 6.94 -2.38
C HIS A 48 15.38 8.38 -2.42
N ASP A 49 14.54 8.69 -3.40
CA ASP A 49 13.97 10.03 -3.63
C ASP A 49 12.70 10.32 -2.82
N CYS A 50 12.22 9.35 -2.02
CA CYS A 50 10.99 9.52 -1.25
C CYS A 50 11.08 10.54 -0.10
N GLY A 51 12.28 11.02 0.24
CA GLY A 51 12.49 11.93 1.36
C GLY A 51 12.29 11.26 2.73
N ASP A 52 11.73 12.00 3.69
CA ASP A 52 11.47 11.47 5.04
C ASP A 52 10.18 10.61 5.06
N LEU A 53 10.35 9.35 5.44
CA LEU A 53 9.29 8.36 5.56
C LEU A 53 8.95 8.04 7.03
N GLY A 54 9.47 8.77 8.00
CA GLY A 54 9.37 8.44 9.42
C GLY A 54 7.93 8.26 9.92
N GLU A 55 7.01 9.15 9.53
CA GLU A 55 5.59 9.03 9.91
C GLU A 55 4.92 7.83 9.25
N LEU A 56 5.23 7.55 7.99
CA LEU A 56 4.73 6.38 7.26
C LEU A 56 5.16 5.10 7.97
N TRP A 57 6.46 4.98 8.25
CA TRP A 57 7.01 3.81 8.94
C TRP A 57 6.38 3.61 10.31
N ARG A 58 6.19 4.70 11.08
CA ARG A 58 5.51 4.63 12.38
C ARG A 58 4.10 4.07 12.24
N ALA A 59 3.28 4.65 11.36
CA ALA A 59 1.90 4.20 11.15
C ALA A 59 1.81 2.73 10.69
N ILE A 60 2.75 2.28 9.84
CA ILE A 60 2.80 0.90 9.37
C ILE A 60 3.22 -0.06 10.48
N LEU A 61 4.24 0.29 11.26
CA LEU A 61 4.70 -0.55 12.38
C LEU A 61 3.64 -0.65 13.48
N ASP A 62 2.90 0.44 13.74
CA ASP A 62 1.82 0.48 14.72
C ASP A 62 0.61 -0.39 14.31
N SER A 63 0.49 -0.78 13.03
CA SER A 63 -0.57 -1.69 12.55
C SER A 63 -0.44 -3.12 13.09
N GLY A 64 0.72 -3.51 13.61
CA GLY A 64 1.00 -4.87 14.09
C GLY A 64 1.09 -5.94 12.99
N LEU A 65 0.98 -5.55 11.71
CA LEU A 65 1.09 -6.47 10.58
C LEU A 65 2.56 -6.75 10.24
N PRO A 66 2.88 -7.95 9.71
CA PRO A 66 4.19 -8.22 9.12
C PRO A 66 4.53 -7.20 8.02
N VAL A 67 5.70 -6.57 8.12
CA VAL A 67 6.15 -5.51 7.19
C VAL A 67 7.27 -6.04 6.29
N ARG A 68 7.16 -5.77 4.98
CA ARG A 68 8.19 -6.01 3.97
C ARG A 68 8.63 -4.69 3.38
N ALA A 69 9.90 -4.33 3.56
CA ALA A 69 10.47 -3.16 2.91
C ALA A 69 11.17 -3.58 1.60
N VAL A 70 10.81 -2.92 0.50
CA VAL A 70 11.36 -3.19 -0.83
C VAL A 70 11.94 -1.90 -1.40
N ASN A 71 13.24 -1.91 -1.66
CA ASN A 71 13.89 -0.81 -2.36
C ASN A 71 13.80 -1.03 -3.87
N ALA A 72 13.22 -0.06 -4.58
CA ALA A 72 12.93 -0.17 -6.00
C ALA A 72 14.13 0.05 -6.94
N GLU A 73 15.25 0.60 -6.45
CA GLU A 73 16.33 1.12 -7.31
C GLU A 73 17.72 0.63 -6.94
N ASP A 74 17.82 -0.23 -5.92
CA ASP A 74 19.09 -0.74 -5.37
C ASP A 74 20.07 0.37 -4.92
N ILE A 75 19.55 1.59 -4.73
CA ILE A 75 20.28 2.71 -4.13
C ILE A 75 19.99 2.70 -2.63
N PRO A 76 21.01 2.68 -1.76
CA PRO A 76 20.77 2.65 -0.32
C PRO A 76 19.85 3.79 0.14
N ALA A 77 18.72 3.41 0.74
CA ALA A 77 17.74 4.33 1.30
C ALA A 77 17.40 3.87 2.73
N PRO A 78 17.27 4.80 3.69
CA PRO A 78 17.08 4.45 5.09
C PRO A 78 15.74 3.74 5.29
N ALA A 79 15.76 2.69 6.10
CA ALA A 79 14.58 2.04 6.66
C ALA A 79 14.69 2.07 8.20
N PRO A 80 13.55 2.03 8.91
CA PRO A 80 13.56 1.98 10.37
C PRO A 80 14.33 0.74 10.87
N SER A 81 14.98 0.90 12.03
CA SER A 81 15.72 -0.18 12.67
C SER A 81 14.84 -1.41 12.89
N GLY A 82 15.39 -2.60 12.60
CA GLY A 82 14.66 -3.86 12.73
C GLY A 82 13.84 -4.27 11.51
N VAL A 83 13.66 -3.39 10.51
CA VAL A 83 13.05 -3.75 9.22
C VAL A 83 14.14 -4.17 8.24
N ASN A 84 14.11 -5.44 7.81
CA ASN A 84 15.01 -5.92 6.78
C ASN A 84 14.53 -5.42 5.41
N VAL A 85 15.40 -4.70 4.70
CA VAL A 85 15.11 -4.14 3.38
C VAL A 85 15.58 -5.12 2.32
N TRP A 86 14.64 -5.58 1.50
CA TRP A 86 14.96 -6.31 0.28
C TRP A 86 15.45 -5.36 -0.81
N ARG A 87 16.59 -5.70 -1.42
CA ARG A 87 17.35 -4.90 -2.39
C ARG A 87 17.90 -5.79 -3.51
N GLY A 88 18.56 -5.20 -4.50
CA GLY A 88 19.11 -5.89 -5.67
C GLY A 88 18.14 -5.95 -6.86
N ALA A 89 18.62 -6.55 -7.95
CA ALA A 89 17.90 -6.65 -9.22
C ALA A 89 16.52 -7.30 -9.11
N ASP A 90 16.37 -8.29 -8.22
CA ASP A 90 15.08 -8.98 -8.02
C ASP A 90 14.06 -8.06 -7.34
N ALA A 91 14.49 -7.24 -6.37
CA ALA A 91 13.64 -6.24 -5.72
C ALA A 91 13.17 -5.17 -6.71
N THR A 92 14.08 -4.70 -7.57
CA THR A 92 13.77 -3.79 -8.68
C THR A 92 12.77 -4.39 -9.66
N THR A 93 12.94 -5.67 -10.01
CA THR A 93 12.03 -6.40 -10.91
C THR A 93 10.65 -6.58 -10.30
N PHE A 94 10.58 -6.90 -9.01
CA PHE A 94 9.35 -6.96 -8.24
C PHE A 94 8.62 -5.60 -8.24
N ALA A 95 9.33 -4.51 -7.90
CA ALA A 95 8.77 -3.16 -7.86
C ALA A 95 8.20 -2.73 -9.24
N ARG A 96 8.93 -3.01 -10.33
CA ARG A 96 8.45 -2.74 -11.70
C ARG A 96 7.25 -3.60 -12.09
N SER A 97 7.21 -4.85 -11.65
CA SER A 97 6.10 -5.77 -11.92
C SER A 97 4.79 -5.33 -11.27
N LEU A 98 4.87 -4.64 -10.13
CA LEU A 98 3.70 -4.02 -9.47
C LEU A 98 3.11 -2.86 -10.28
N ARG A 99 3.90 -2.24 -11.15
CA ARG A 99 3.52 -1.12 -12.00
C ARG A 99 3.05 0.13 -11.25
N VAL A 100 3.48 0.33 -10.01
CA VAL A 100 3.13 1.55 -9.24
C VAL A 100 3.45 2.81 -10.04
N GLY A 101 2.56 3.81 -9.97
CA GLY A 101 2.70 5.09 -10.63
C GLY A 101 3.66 6.05 -9.92
N THR A 102 3.75 5.97 -8.59
CA THR A 102 4.66 6.79 -7.78
C THR A 102 5.19 6.05 -6.55
N TYR A 103 6.37 6.45 -6.09
CA TYR A 103 6.90 6.07 -4.78
C TYR A 103 6.70 7.20 -3.75
N PRO A 104 6.63 6.89 -2.44
CA PRO A 104 6.49 5.54 -1.89
C PRO A 104 5.12 4.93 -2.24
N ALA A 105 5.06 3.61 -2.27
CA ALA A 105 3.83 2.83 -2.43
C ALA A 105 3.70 1.83 -1.28
N VAL A 106 2.49 1.72 -0.73
CA VAL A 106 2.14 0.77 0.31
C VAL A 106 1.15 -0.21 -0.29
N ILE A 107 1.41 -1.50 -0.13
CA ILE A 107 0.56 -2.57 -0.62
C ILE A 107 0.12 -3.40 0.57
N LEU A 108 -1.18 -3.56 0.72
CA LEU A 108 -1.73 -4.58 1.60
C LEU A 108 -1.93 -5.86 0.80
N ALA A 109 -1.36 -6.95 1.27
CA ALA A 109 -1.52 -8.26 0.64
C ALA A 109 -2.06 -9.29 1.64
N GLN A 110 -2.80 -10.28 1.13
CA GLN A 110 -3.23 -11.44 1.89
C GLN A 110 -3.02 -12.73 1.09
N GLY A 111 -2.29 -13.69 1.64
CA GLY A 111 -2.04 -14.98 1.01
C GLY A 111 -1.42 -14.83 -0.39
N GLY A 112 -0.51 -13.87 -0.56
CA GLY A 112 0.15 -13.59 -1.84
C GLY A 112 -0.71 -12.83 -2.85
N ARG A 113 -1.87 -12.27 -2.47
CA ARG A 113 -2.71 -11.45 -3.35
C ARG A 113 -2.84 -10.03 -2.87
N ILE A 114 -2.89 -9.08 -3.81
CA ILE A 114 -3.03 -7.66 -3.51
C ILE A 114 -4.47 -7.35 -3.10
N LEU A 115 -4.65 -6.84 -1.88
CA LEU A 115 -5.95 -6.39 -1.37
C LEU A 115 -6.15 -4.89 -1.56
N ASN A 116 -5.08 -4.12 -1.37
CA ASN A 116 -5.13 -2.67 -1.54
C ASN A 116 -3.74 -2.12 -1.89
N ALA A 117 -3.72 -0.95 -2.52
CA ALA A 117 -2.50 -0.23 -2.86
C ALA A 117 -2.72 1.27 -2.70
N TRP A 118 -1.80 1.92 -2.00
CA TRP A 118 -1.75 3.36 -1.83
C TRP A 118 -0.43 3.86 -2.39
N GLU A 119 -0.44 4.98 -3.11
CA GLU A 119 0.74 5.54 -3.73
C GLU A 119 0.82 7.05 -3.42
N GLY A 120 2.03 7.56 -3.17
CA GLY A 120 2.30 8.99 -3.07
C GLY A 120 2.56 9.48 -1.65
N THR A 121 2.13 10.71 -1.34
CA THR A 121 2.42 11.35 -0.05
C THR A 121 1.50 10.84 1.05
N PHE A 122 2.08 10.26 2.10
CA PHE A 122 1.36 9.78 3.27
C PHE A 122 1.39 10.80 4.41
N ARG A 123 0.24 11.06 5.05
CA ARG A 123 0.10 12.03 6.15
C ARG A 123 -0.38 11.39 7.47
N GLY A 124 -0.05 10.12 7.71
CA GLY A 124 -0.21 9.50 9.02
C GLY A 124 -1.49 8.68 9.26
N ASP A 125 -2.28 8.39 8.23
CA ASP A 125 -3.32 7.36 8.31
C ASP A 125 -3.46 6.62 6.97
N LEU A 126 -3.41 5.29 7.03
CA LEU A 126 -3.56 4.38 5.89
C LEU A 126 -4.93 3.68 5.90
N GLY A 127 -5.76 3.90 6.92
CA GLY A 127 -7.02 3.17 7.13
C GLY A 127 -6.81 1.68 7.40
N LEU A 128 -5.60 1.28 7.82
CA LEU A 128 -5.26 -0.13 8.09
C LEU A 128 -5.86 -0.64 9.40
N ALA A 129 -6.16 0.26 10.35
CA ALA A 129 -6.69 -0.09 11.66
C ALA A 129 -8.14 -0.62 11.63
N ASP A 130 -8.93 -0.27 10.59
CA ASP A 130 -10.35 -0.67 10.48
C ASP A 130 -10.56 -2.01 9.76
N LEU A 131 -9.48 -2.70 9.34
CA LEU A 131 -9.57 -3.96 8.59
C LEU A 131 -9.71 -5.21 9.48
N ASP A 132 -9.58 -5.02 10.79
CA ASP A 132 -10.09 -5.93 11.81
C ASP A 132 -11.48 -5.44 12.23
N GLY A 133 -12.50 -5.84 11.46
CA GLY A 133 -13.88 -5.54 11.81
C GLY A 133 -14.19 -5.94 13.26
N PRO A 134 -15.19 -5.31 13.90
CA PRO A 134 -15.48 -5.57 15.31
C PRO A 134 -15.72 -7.05 15.55
N ALA A 135 -14.99 -7.63 16.51
CA ALA A 135 -15.36 -8.90 17.10
C ALA A 135 -16.76 -8.73 17.72
N THR A 136 -17.77 -9.26 17.06
CA THR A 136 -19.15 -9.32 17.53
C THR A 136 -19.26 -10.22 18.75
N PRO A 137 -19.83 -9.76 19.88
CA PRO A 137 -20.68 -10.61 20.71
C PRO A 137 -22.11 -10.67 20.15
#